data_AF-X0ZPL7-F1
#
_entry.id   AF-X0ZPL7-F1
#
_cell.length_a   1.000
_cell.length_b   1.000
_cell.length_c   1.000
_cell.angle_alpha   90.00
_cell.angle_beta   90.00
_cell.angle_gamma   90.00
#
_symmetry.space_group_name_H-M   'P 1'
#
loop_
_entity.id
_entity.type
_entity.pdbx_description
1 polymer ?
#
loop_
_entity_poly.entity_id
_entity_poly.type
_entity_poly.pdbx_seq_one_letter_code
_entity_poly.pdbx_strand_id
1 'polypeptide(L)'
;MIGALAPHAGFMFSGEVAGAIYSRIIFPETFVILGPNHTGAGDPCAIMTKGRWQTPLGEVEIDSDLASKILANSKSLKEDERAHSYEHSIEVQLPFLQYLETRIVANKEGTRINANKFKFVPICLSHLDLEICRDIGKAIAKAIKEGQKKVVIVASSDLTHYEPQEEANRK
;
A
#
# COMPACT_ATOMS: atom_id res chain seq x y z
N MET A 1 -13.68 -7.17 -1.63
CA MET A 1 -12.38 -7.07 -2.35
C MET A 1 -11.26 -7.32 -1.34
N ILE A 2 -10.27 -8.17 -1.66
CA ILE A 2 -9.18 -8.56 -0.73
C ILE A 2 -7.86 -7.88 -1.10
N GLY A 3 -7.69 -7.49 -2.37
CA GLY A 3 -6.57 -6.66 -2.82
C GLY A 3 -6.87 -5.86 -4.07
N ALA A 4 -5.97 -4.93 -4.39
CA ALA A 4 -6.01 -4.04 -5.55
C ALA A 4 -4.60 -3.90 -6.14
N LEU A 5 -4.52 -3.69 -7.45
CA LEU A 5 -3.32 -3.23 -8.14
C LEU A 5 -3.54 -1.75 -8.47
N ALA A 6 -2.62 -0.86 -8.14
CA ALA A 6 -2.77 0.58 -8.40
C ALA A 6 -1.47 1.17 -8.97
N PRO A 7 -1.57 2.09 -9.95
CA PRO A 7 -0.39 2.77 -10.51
C PRO A 7 0.22 3.75 -9.51
N HIS A 8 1.48 4.10 -9.71
CA HIS A 8 2.21 5.08 -8.89
C HIS A 8 2.97 6.16 -9.68
N ALA A 9 2.78 6.24 -11.00
CA ALA A 9 3.17 7.45 -11.73
C ALA A 9 2.51 8.70 -11.13
N GLY A 10 3.05 9.89 -11.40
CA GLY A 10 2.50 11.14 -10.87
C GLY A 10 1.01 11.33 -11.19
N PHE A 11 0.27 11.98 -10.28
CA PHE A 11 -1.21 12.04 -10.33
C PHE A 11 -1.79 12.61 -11.63
N MET A 12 -1.06 13.48 -12.34
CA MET A 12 -1.49 13.99 -13.65
C MET A 12 -1.59 12.89 -14.72
N PHE A 13 -0.88 11.77 -14.55
CA PHE A 13 -0.83 10.67 -15.51
C PHE A 13 -1.66 9.47 -15.06
N SER A 14 -1.61 9.12 -13.77
CA SER A 14 -2.20 7.90 -13.23
C SER A 14 -3.43 8.12 -12.35
N GLY A 15 -3.73 9.38 -12.00
CA GLY A 15 -4.66 9.69 -10.93
C GLY A 15 -6.09 9.26 -11.19
N GLU A 16 -6.57 9.34 -12.43
CA GLU A 16 -7.90 8.87 -12.82
C GLU A 16 -8.03 7.35 -12.64
N VAL A 17 -7.01 6.60 -13.04
CA VAL A 17 -6.96 5.14 -12.90
C VAL A 17 -6.88 4.75 -11.43
N ALA A 18 -5.98 5.36 -10.65
CA ALA A 18 -5.89 5.14 -9.21
C ALA A 18 -7.22 5.45 -8.51
N GLY A 19 -7.85 6.60 -8.81
CA GLY A 19 -9.14 6.99 -8.26
C GLY A 19 -10.27 6.01 -8.62
N ALA A 20 -10.31 5.53 -9.86
CA ALA A 20 -11.27 4.50 -10.28
C ALA A 20 -11.10 3.19 -9.51
N ILE A 21 -9.86 2.76 -9.24
CA ILE A 21 -9.58 1.55 -8.47
C ILE A 21 -10.00 1.74 -7.01
N TYR A 22 -9.53 2.82 -6.38
CA TYR A 22 -9.76 3.07 -4.97
C TYR A 22 -11.24 3.33 -4.64
N SER A 23 -12.00 3.99 -5.52
CA SER A 23 -13.45 4.23 -5.33
C SER A 23 -14.30 2.95 -5.28
N ARG A 24 -13.76 1.81 -5.75
CA ARG A 24 -14.44 0.50 -5.71
C ARG A 24 -14.03 -0.36 -4.51
N ILE A 25 -13.07 0.11 -3.70
CA ILE A 25 -12.61 -0.61 -2.52
C ILE A 25 -13.61 -0.41 -1.38
N ILE A 26 -14.00 -1.52 -0.74
CA ILE A 26 -14.66 -1.46 0.57
C ILE A 26 -13.59 -1.05 1.57
N PHE A 27 -13.68 0.19 2.06
CA PHE A 27 -12.63 0.81 2.86
C PHE A 27 -12.33 0.00 4.15
N PRO A 28 -11.10 -0.52 4.32
CA PRO A 28 -10.68 -1.34 5.45
C PRO A 28 -10.25 -0.49 6.65
N GLU A 29 -9.87 -1.16 7.74
CA GLU A 29 -9.20 -0.50 8.88
C GLU A 29 -7.71 -0.29 8.58
N THR A 30 -7.13 -1.15 7.76
CA THR A 30 -5.69 -1.13 7.46
C THR A 30 -5.42 -1.51 6.01
N PHE A 31 -4.49 -0.80 5.39
CA PHE A 31 -3.96 -1.15 4.08
C PHE A 31 -2.55 -1.76 4.22
N VAL A 32 -2.28 -2.88 3.56
CA VAL A 32 -0.90 -3.35 3.37
C VAL A 32 -0.50 -2.92 1.97
N ILE A 33 0.50 -2.04 1.84
CA ILE A 33 0.88 -1.46 0.55
C ILE A 33 2.27 -1.98 0.19
N LEU A 34 2.32 -2.77 -0.89
CA LEU A 34 3.54 -3.27 -1.49
C LEU A 34 3.95 -2.28 -2.58
N GLY A 35 5.18 -1.79 -2.55
CA GLY A 35 5.71 -0.93 -3.61
C GLY A 35 7.11 -1.34 -4.04
N PRO A 36 7.48 -1.13 -5.31
CA PRO A 36 8.84 -1.32 -5.76
C PRO A 36 9.81 -0.36 -5.06
N ASN A 37 11.04 -0.83 -4.89
CA ASN A 37 12.20 -0.02 -4.51
C ASN A 37 12.89 0.49 -5.79
N HIS A 38 12.58 1.71 -6.22
CA HIS A 38 13.22 2.38 -7.35
C HIS A 38 14.55 3.03 -6.96
N THR A 39 14.72 3.41 -5.70
CA THR A 39 15.95 4.06 -5.21
C THR A 39 17.13 3.10 -5.07
N GLY A 40 16.87 1.82 -4.82
CA GLY A 40 17.88 0.83 -4.44
C GLY A 40 18.44 1.03 -3.03
N ALA A 41 17.85 1.91 -2.22
CA ALA A 41 18.28 2.15 -0.85
C ALA A 41 17.77 1.06 0.11
N GLY A 42 18.50 0.84 1.20
CA GLY A 42 18.10 -0.08 2.27
C GLY A 42 18.07 -1.56 1.85
N ASP A 43 17.36 -2.39 2.62
CA ASP A 43 17.20 -3.81 2.33
C ASP A 43 16.30 -4.07 1.11
N PRO A 44 16.61 -5.07 0.25
CA PRO A 44 15.76 -5.43 -0.89
C PRO A 44 14.34 -5.87 -0.54
N CYS A 45 14.10 -6.30 0.70
CA CYS A 45 12.79 -6.71 1.23
C CYS A 45 12.52 -5.96 2.54
N ALA A 46 12.16 -4.69 2.45
CA ALA A 46 12.03 -3.82 3.61
C ALA A 46 10.57 -3.64 4.07
N ILE A 47 10.39 -3.51 5.37
CA ILE A 47 9.13 -3.12 6.01
C ILE A 47 9.43 -2.07 7.09
N MET A 48 8.47 -1.17 7.37
CA MET A 48 8.49 -0.36 8.59
C MET A 48 7.44 -0.88 9.57
N THR A 49 7.82 -1.14 10.83
CA THR A 49 6.89 -1.66 11.84
C THR A 49 6.32 -0.61 12.77
N LYS A 50 6.78 0.65 12.68
CA LYS A 50 6.36 1.73 13.57
C LYS A 50 6.55 3.08 12.91
N GLY A 51 5.89 4.09 13.46
CA GLY A 51 5.99 5.47 13.03
C GLY A 51 4.78 5.93 12.23
N ARG A 52 4.97 6.99 11.47
CA ARG A 52 3.94 7.65 10.67
C ARG A 52 4.58 8.29 9.45
N TRP A 53 3.84 8.39 8.35
CA TRP A 53 4.29 9.11 7.16
C TRP A 53 3.54 10.43 7.06
N GLN A 54 4.28 11.51 6.82
CA GLN A 54 3.70 12.82 6.54
C GLN A 54 3.30 12.89 5.06
N THR A 55 2.09 13.37 4.79
CA THR A 55 1.63 13.67 3.43
C THR A 55 1.09 15.10 3.36
N PRO A 56 0.79 15.64 2.16
CA PRO A 56 0.10 16.93 2.06
C PRO A 56 -1.26 16.99 2.76
N LEU A 57 -1.95 15.85 2.97
CA LEU A 57 -3.26 15.77 3.63
C LEU A 57 -3.16 15.41 5.11
N GLY A 58 -1.95 15.38 5.67
CA GLY A 58 -1.66 15.06 7.06
C GLY A 58 -1.01 13.69 7.23
N GLU A 59 -0.80 13.31 8.49
CA GLU A 59 -0.08 12.07 8.84
C GLU A 59 -0.93 10.81 8.66
N VAL A 60 -0.29 9.73 8.24
CA VAL A 60 -0.84 8.36 8.21
C VAL A 60 0.01 7.47 9.11
N GLU A 61 -0.64 6.79 10.07
CA GLU A 61 0.04 5.97 11.07
C GLU A 61 0.30 4.55 10.56
N ILE A 62 1.45 3.97 10.91
CA ILE A 62 1.74 2.55 10.65
C ILE A 62 0.93 1.67 11.61
N ASP A 63 0.30 0.61 11.10
CA ASP A 63 -0.29 -0.43 11.96
C ASP A 63 0.83 -1.32 12.54
N SER A 64 1.40 -0.89 13.67
CA SER A 64 2.54 -1.59 14.28
C SER A 64 2.24 -3.02 14.68
N ASP A 65 1.01 -3.33 15.11
CA ASP A 65 0.63 -4.68 15.49
C ASP A 65 0.64 -5.61 14.27
N LEU A 66 0.02 -5.17 13.16
CA LEU A 66 0.01 -5.96 11.94
C LEU A 66 1.41 -6.06 11.31
N ALA A 67 2.14 -4.95 11.22
CA ALA A 67 3.47 -4.92 10.63
C ALA A 67 4.46 -5.82 11.39
N SER A 68 4.43 -5.79 12.74
CA SER A 68 5.28 -6.67 13.56
C SER A 68 4.95 -8.15 13.36
N LYS A 69 3.67 -8.50 13.23
CA LYS A 69 3.24 -9.88 12.93
C LYS A 69 3.65 -10.32 11.54
N ILE A 70 3.60 -9.43 10.54
CA ILE A 70 4.08 -9.72 9.18
C ILE A 70 5.58 -10.00 9.22
N LEU A 71 6.36 -9.11 9.85
CA LEU A 71 7.80 -9.27 9.99
C LEU A 71 8.17 -10.58 10.71
N ALA A 72 7.51 -10.90 11.83
CA ALA A 72 7.78 -12.12 12.59
C ALA A 72 7.44 -13.42 11.82
N ASN A 73 6.58 -13.34 10.80
CA ASN A 73 6.17 -14.48 10.00
C ASN A 73 6.93 -14.61 8.68
N SER A 74 7.81 -13.67 8.33
CA SER A 74 8.62 -13.69 7.12
C SER A 74 10.08 -13.98 7.46
N LYS A 75 10.75 -14.76 6.62
CA LYS A 75 12.21 -14.96 6.70
C LYS A 75 12.97 -13.97 5.82
N SER A 76 12.29 -13.37 4.86
CA SER A 76 12.87 -12.47 3.87
C SER A 76 12.78 -11.00 4.25
N LEU A 77 11.73 -10.57 4.96
CA LEU A 77 11.55 -9.17 5.35
C LEU A 77 12.55 -8.74 6.42
N LYS A 78 13.02 -7.50 6.30
CA LYS A 78 13.78 -6.80 7.34
C LYS A 78 13.17 -5.45 7.66
N GLU A 79 13.25 -5.05 8.92
CA GLU A 79 12.90 -3.69 9.30
C GLU A 79 13.98 -2.72 8.81
N ASP A 80 13.65 -1.87 7.85
CA ASP A 80 14.58 -0.88 7.29
C ASP A 80 13.85 0.32 6.68
N GLU A 81 13.81 1.44 7.42
CA GLU A 81 13.17 2.69 6.96
C GLU A 81 13.90 3.35 5.77
N ARG A 82 15.19 3.04 5.56
CA ARG A 82 15.98 3.68 4.50
C ARG A 82 15.48 3.29 3.12
N ALA A 83 14.93 2.08 2.97
CA ALA A 83 14.34 1.62 1.71
C ALA A 83 13.07 2.37 1.31
N HIS A 84 12.45 3.08 2.26
CA HIS A 84 11.28 3.92 2.02
C HIS A 84 11.65 5.39 1.83
N SER A 85 12.89 5.76 2.14
CA SER A 85 13.34 7.16 2.06
C SER A 85 13.51 7.57 0.60
N TYR A 86 12.83 8.66 0.20
CA TYR A 86 12.79 9.16 -1.18
C TYR A 86 12.17 8.17 -2.20
N GLU A 87 11.50 7.12 -1.71
CA GLU A 87 10.76 6.18 -2.55
C GLU A 87 9.29 6.61 -2.63
N HIS A 88 8.76 6.71 -3.84
CA HIS A 88 7.45 7.31 -4.09
C HIS A 88 6.34 6.27 -4.30
N SER A 89 6.69 5.02 -4.62
CA SER A 89 5.72 4.03 -5.09
C SER A 89 4.62 3.73 -4.07
N ILE A 90 4.91 3.83 -2.78
CA ILE A 90 3.94 3.69 -1.68
C ILE A 90 3.34 5.05 -1.32
N GLU A 91 4.14 6.11 -1.32
CA GLU A 91 3.76 7.45 -0.86
C GLU A 91 2.54 7.98 -1.61
N VAL A 92 2.54 7.87 -2.94
CA VAL A 92 1.49 8.42 -3.81
C VAL A 92 0.12 7.75 -3.61
N GLN A 93 0.08 6.57 -2.99
CA GLN A 93 -1.18 5.90 -2.69
C GLN A 93 -1.91 6.57 -1.50
N LEU A 94 -1.18 7.12 -0.54
CA LEU A 94 -1.73 7.61 0.72
C LEU A 94 -2.71 8.79 0.56
N PRO A 95 -2.45 9.80 -0.29
CA PRO A 95 -3.40 10.91 -0.49
C PRO A 95 -4.76 10.46 -1.02
N PHE A 96 -4.82 9.46 -1.91
CA PHE A 96 -6.09 8.90 -2.38
C PHE A 96 -6.89 8.25 -1.25
N LEU A 97 -6.21 7.48 -0.40
CA LEU A 97 -6.82 6.80 0.73
C LEU A 97 -7.34 7.79 1.77
N GLN A 98 -6.57 8.84 2.09
CA GLN A 98 -7.01 9.92 2.98
C GLN A 98 -8.20 10.68 2.39
N TYR A 99 -8.18 11.01 1.10
CA TYR A 99 -9.33 11.66 0.46
C TYR A 99 -10.59 10.81 0.57
N LEU A 100 -10.52 9.52 0.26
CA LEU A 100 -11.67 8.62 0.36
C LEU A 100 -12.17 8.44 1.79
N GLU A 101 -11.27 8.37 2.77
CA GLU A 101 -11.65 8.37 4.19
C GLU A 101 -12.53 9.58 4.51
N THR A 102 -12.14 10.79 4.12
CA THR A 102 -12.93 12.01 4.40
C THR A 102 -14.31 11.98 3.72
N ARG A 103 -14.39 11.48 2.48
CA ARG A 103 -15.66 11.39 1.73
C ARG A 103 -16.60 10.37 2.34
N ILE A 104 -16.08 9.23 2.79
CA ILE A 104 -16.87 8.22 3.48
C ILE A 104 -17.44 8.80 4.78
N VAL A 105 -16.62 9.53 5.57
CA VAL A 105 -17.07 10.20 6.79
C VAL A 105 -18.16 11.25 6.52
N ALA A 106 -18.03 12.03 5.45
CA ALA A 106 -19.01 13.04 5.07
C ALA A 106 -20.36 12.47 4.58
N ASN A 107 -20.37 11.25 4.02
CA ASN A 107 -21.55 10.61 3.43
C ASN A 107 -22.35 9.73 4.42
N LYS A 108 -22.08 9.82 5.73
CA LYS A 108 -22.52 8.81 6.72
C LYS A 108 -24.01 8.94 7.12
N GLU A 109 -24.88 8.46 6.24
CA GLU A 109 -26.11 7.70 6.56
C GLU A 109 -25.91 6.25 6.06
N GLY A 110 -25.51 5.33 6.94
CA GLY A 110 -25.77 3.89 6.72
C GLY A 110 -24.59 2.90 6.64
N THR A 111 -23.36 3.29 6.28
CA THR A 111 -22.22 2.36 6.31
C THR A 111 -21.39 2.55 7.58
N ARG A 112 -21.18 1.45 8.31
CA ARG A 112 -20.42 1.39 9.58
C ARG A 112 -18.97 1.82 9.36
N ILE A 113 -18.67 3.11 9.52
CA ILE A 113 -17.28 3.61 9.46
C ILE A 113 -16.66 3.47 10.85
N ASN A 114 -15.44 2.92 10.84
CA ASN A 114 -14.47 3.00 11.92
C ASN A 114 -14.39 4.45 12.42
N ALA A 115 -14.50 4.69 13.72
CA ALA A 115 -14.36 6.04 14.29
C ALA A 115 -12.90 6.54 14.24
N ASN A 116 -11.97 5.63 13.95
CA ASN A 116 -10.54 5.87 13.92
C ASN A 116 -10.04 5.99 12.48
N LYS A 117 -9.00 6.81 12.29
CA LYS A 117 -8.28 6.93 11.03
C LYS A 117 -7.73 5.56 10.60
N PHE A 118 -7.70 5.31 9.29
CA PHE A 118 -7.03 4.12 8.75
C PHE A 118 -5.54 4.14 9.08
N LYS A 119 -4.98 2.94 9.16
CA LYS A 119 -3.54 2.72 9.29
C LYS A 119 -3.01 1.99 8.05
N PHE A 120 -1.70 1.91 7.92
CA PHE A 120 -1.11 1.13 6.82
C PHE A 120 0.16 0.39 7.23
N VAL A 121 0.58 -0.56 6.40
CA VAL A 121 1.86 -1.25 6.51
C VAL A 121 2.61 -1.08 5.18
N PRO A 122 3.70 -0.31 5.14
CA PRO A 122 4.51 -0.17 3.94
C PRO A 122 5.51 -1.32 3.83
N ILE A 123 5.55 -1.97 2.66
CA ILE A 123 6.54 -2.99 2.33
C ILE A 123 7.19 -2.63 0.99
N CYS A 124 8.49 -2.33 1.03
CA CYS A 124 9.28 -1.91 -0.13
C CYS A 124 10.08 -3.10 -0.67
N LEU A 125 9.90 -3.43 -1.95
CA LEU A 125 10.41 -4.66 -2.57
C LEU A 125 11.24 -4.34 -3.81
N SER A 126 12.45 -4.88 -3.89
CA SER A 126 13.27 -4.81 -5.11
C SER A 126 12.86 -5.89 -6.12
N HIS A 127 13.71 -6.23 -7.09
CA HIS A 127 13.52 -7.43 -7.91
C HIS A 127 13.77 -8.69 -7.08
N LEU A 128 12.75 -9.54 -6.97
CA LEU A 128 12.76 -10.73 -6.10
C LEU A 128 12.48 -12.00 -6.89
N ASP A 129 13.03 -13.11 -6.41
CA ASP A 129 12.64 -14.42 -6.90
C ASP A 129 11.25 -14.84 -6.37
N LEU A 130 10.70 -15.89 -6.96
CA LEU A 130 9.37 -16.39 -6.62
C LEU A 130 9.28 -16.94 -5.19
N GLU A 131 10.38 -17.49 -4.65
CA GLU A 131 10.38 -18.07 -3.30
C GLU A 131 10.28 -16.99 -2.23
N ILE A 132 11.00 -15.87 -2.42
CA ILE A 132 10.88 -14.68 -1.58
C ILE A 132 9.47 -14.10 -1.66
N CYS A 133 8.92 -13.93 -2.86
CA CYS A 133 7.54 -13.45 -3.03
C CYS A 133 6.52 -14.35 -2.32
N ARG A 134 6.72 -15.68 -2.35
CA ARG A 134 5.88 -16.65 -1.62
C ARG A 134 6.03 -16.54 -0.11
N ASP A 135 7.23 -16.33 0.41
CA ASP A 135 7.47 -16.11 1.84
C ASP A 135 6.71 -14.89 2.35
N ILE A 136 6.91 -13.75 1.67
CA ILE A 136 6.27 -12.47 2.04
C ILE A 136 4.74 -12.57 1.94
N GLY A 137 4.22 -13.13 0.83
CA GLY A 137 2.79 -13.32 0.65
C GLY A 137 2.15 -14.21 1.72
N LYS A 138 2.83 -15.30 2.12
CA LYS A 138 2.38 -16.17 3.22
C LYS A 138 2.43 -15.46 4.57
N ALA A 139 3.47 -14.67 4.82
CA ALA A 139 3.59 -13.90 6.05
C ALA A 139 2.46 -12.89 6.21
N ILE A 140 2.13 -12.15 5.14
CA ILE A 140 0.99 -11.22 5.10
C ILE A 140 -0.32 -11.97 5.36
N ALA A 141 -0.58 -13.06 4.63
CA ALA A 141 -1.81 -13.82 4.77
C ALA A 141 -1.99 -14.39 6.18
N LYS A 142 -0.91 -14.90 6.80
CA LYS A 142 -0.92 -15.43 8.16
C LYS A 142 -1.21 -14.33 9.19
N ALA A 143 -0.52 -13.20 9.10
CA ALA A 143 -0.71 -12.08 10.03
C ALA A 143 -2.14 -11.50 9.95
N ILE A 144 -2.72 -11.38 8.75
CA ILE A 144 -4.11 -10.93 8.56
C ILE A 144 -5.09 -11.93 9.21
N LYS A 145 -4.88 -13.24 9.01
CA LYS A 145 -5.74 -14.29 9.57
C LYS A 145 -5.71 -14.30 11.10
N GLU A 146 -4.55 -14.07 11.70
CA GLU A 146 -4.38 -13.99 13.15
C GLU A 146 -4.96 -12.71 13.75
N GLY A 147 -4.89 -11.59 13.04
CA GLY A 147 -5.35 -10.29 13.52
C GLY A 147 -6.86 -10.05 13.45
N GLN A 148 -7.61 -10.83 12.67
CA GLN A 148 -9.06 -10.67 12.43
C GLN A 148 -9.49 -9.26 11.97
N LYS A 149 -8.55 -8.43 11.48
CA LYS A 149 -8.83 -7.08 10.97
C LYS A 149 -9.27 -7.14 9.51
N LYS A 150 -10.11 -6.19 9.10
CA LYS A 150 -10.37 -5.96 7.67
C LYS A 150 -9.17 -5.26 7.07
N VAL A 151 -8.51 -5.94 6.15
CA VAL A 151 -7.31 -5.47 5.45
C VAL A 151 -7.53 -5.52 3.95
N VAL A 152 -7.03 -4.51 3.24
CA VAL A 152 -6.88 -4.56 1.78
C VAL A 152 -5.40 -4.50 1.45
N ILE A 153 -4.95 -5.40 0.57
CA ILE A 153 -3.58 -5.41 0.07
C ILE A 153 -3.54 -4.60 -1.22
N VAL A 154 -2.66 -3.59 -1.29
CA VAL A 154 -2.43 -2.80 -2.49
C VAL A 154 -1.06 -3.17 -3.05
N ALA A 155 -1.03 -3.71 -4.26
CA ALA A 155 0.19 -3.80 -5.04
C ALA A 155 0.33 -2.52 -5.85
N SER A 156 1.36 -1.74 -5.58
CA SER A 156 1.67 -0.51 -6.30
C SER A 156 2.56 -0.86 -7.50
N SER A 157 2.03 -0.71 -8.71
CA SER A 157 2.74 -1.04 -9.95
C SER A 157 2.23 -0.20 -11.09
N ASP A 158 3.14 0.43 -11.81
CA ASP A 158 2.89 0.82 -13.19
C ASP A 158 2.98 -0.42 -14.10
N LEU A 159 2.26 -0.42 -15.22
CA LEU A 159 2.27 -1.53 -16.17
C LEU A 159 3.35 -1.31 -17.23
N THR A 160 3.00 -0.91 -18.46
CA THR A 160 4.01 -0.72 -19.50
C THR A 160 4.70 0.64 -19.38
N HIS A 161 6.03 0.64 -19.40
CA HIS A 161 6.86 1.85 -19.55
C HIS A 161 7.38 2.04 -20.99
N TYR A 162 7.02 1.13 -21.91
CA TYR A 162 7.63 1.05 -23.25
C TYR A 162 6.80 1.69 -24.36
N GLU A 163 5.54 2.06 -24.09
CA GLU A 163 4.66 2.64 -25.10
C GLU A 163 4.21 4.06 -24.69
N PRO A 164 4.24 5.03 -25.61
CA PRO A 164 3.65 6.34 -25.38
C PRO A 164 2.18 6.21 -24.95
N GLN A 165 1.68 7.14 -24.12
CA GLN A 165 0.31 7.13 -23.59
C GLN A 165 -0.76 6.94 -24.68
N GLU A 166 -0.55 7.49 -25.88
CA GLU A 166 -1.46 7.35 -27.02
C GLU A 166 -1.66 5.91 -27.49
N GLU A 167 -0.65 5.04 -27.32
CA GLU A 167 -0.67 3.65 -27.78
C GLU A 167 -1.22 2.72 -26.69
N ALA A 168 -0.95 3.03 -25.41
CA ALA A 168 -1.59 2.37 -24.27
C ALA A 168 -3.12 2.59 -24.23
N ASN A 169 -3.60 3.77 -24.65
CA ASN A 169 -5.04 4.10 -24.70
C ASN A 169 -5.81 3.41 -25.84
N ARG A 170 -5.14 2.71 -26.76
CA ARG A 170 -5.77 2.04 -27.92
C ARG A 170 -6.05 0.55 -27.71
N LYS A 171 -5.65 -0.01 -26.56
CA LYS A 171 -5.85 -1.42 -26.18
C LYS A 171 -6.97 -1.51 -25.15
#